data_AF-A0A9D8NVU1-F1
#
_entry.id   AF-A0A9D8NVU1-F1
#
_cell.length_a   1.000
_cell.length_b   1.000
_cell.length_c   1.000
_cell.angle_alpha   90.00
_cell.angle_beta   90.00
_cell.angle_gamma   90.00
#
_symmetry.space_group_name_H-M   'P 1'
#
loop_
_entity.id
_entity.type
_entity.pdbx_description
1 polymer ?
#
loop_
_entity_poly.entity_id
_entity_poly.type
_entity_poly.pdbx_seq_one_letter_code
_entity_poly.pdbx_strand_id
1 'polypeptide(L)'
;SLSRTDEFKYPLYKRPADLVTDPLTGEPQGRRGADGSVGEWPSRKALIDSNAFAGSELVWLRSPMDVYIIEVNGSAKIMLPDGSPFYIGYAGKTGRPYVGLGKSMVEAKLIARDKLSLKAILDEYERNPDAVMALMWKNENMVFFATYDGQNWPAGSLGVRVTEKESLATDKKVYPPGGVVLVDTQSISFGGSRQMFRRFMLDQDTGGAIKAPGRGDIYMGQGKAAEILAGGQYAEGTMYYFFLKPEFVSRYPLPGKTPKRVAG
;
A
#
# COMPACT_ATOMS: atom_id res chain seq x y z
N SER A 1 2.57 -10.72 17.46
CA SER A 1 1.71 -11.52 18.37
C SER A 1 0.25 -11.22 18.11
N LEU A 2 -0.66 -12.19 18.26
CA LEU A 2 -2.11 -11.94 18.22
C LEU A 2 -2.65 -11.33 19.53
N SER A 3 -1.84 -11.30 20.59
CA SER A 3 -2.17 -10.69 21.87
C SER A 3 -1.11 -9.64 22.24
N ARG A 4 -1.55 -8.56 22.90
CA ARG A 4 -0.65 -7.53 23.42
C ARG A 4 0.22 -8.11 24.53
N THR A 5 1.50 -7.80 24.50
CA THR A 5 2.47 -8.16 25.57
C THR A 5 3.42 -6.99 25.83
N ASP A 6 4.37 -7.17 26.75
CA ASP A 6 5.44 -6.20 26.96
C ASP A 6 6.37 -6.04 25.75
N GLU A 7 6.48 -7.07 24.92
CA GLU A 7 7.29 -7.06 23.71
C GLU A 7 6.48 -6.60 22.48
N PHE A 8 5.21 -7.00 22.39
CA PHE A 8 4.34 -6.69 21.25
C PHE A 8 3.29 -5.67 21.66
N LYS A 9 3.60 -4.38 21.42
CA LYS A 9 2.84 -3.21 21.93
C LYS A 9 2.22 -2.33 20.86
N TYR A 10 2.55 -2.54 19.58
CA TYR A 10 2.12 -1.63 18.50
C TYR A 10 1.16 -2.35 17.54
N PRO A 11 -0.13 -2.01 17.54
CA PRO A 11 -1.13 -2.77 16.79
C PRO A 11 -1.26 -2.32 15.32
N LEU A 12 -1.65 -3.26 14.47
CA LEU A 12 -2.31 -2.99 13.19
C LEU A 12 -3.81 -3.22 13.35
N TYR A 13 -4.63 -2.38 12.73
CA TYR A 13 -6.08 -2.35 12.99
C TYR A 13 -6.91 -2.85 11.81
N LYS A 14 -8.09 -3.40 12.12
CA LYS A 14 -9.15 -3.68 11.16
C LYS A 14 -9.72 -2.41 10.57
N ARG A 15 -10.36 -2.52 9.40
CA ARG A 15 -11.15 -1.43 8.82
C ARG A 15 -12.31 -1.03 9.76
N PRO A 16 -12.42 0.25 10.16
CA PRO A 16 -13.55 0.75 10.93
C PRO A 16 -14.86 0.70 10.13
N ALA A 17 -15.98 0.42 10.79
CA ALA A 17 -17.30 0.34 10.15
C ALA A 17 -17.83 1.70 9.65
N ASP A 18 -17.34 2.80 10.24
CA ASP A 18 -17.62 4.18 9.89
C ASP A 18 -16.66 4.74 8.83
N LEU A 19 -15.71 3.94 8.31
CA LEU A 19 -14.86 4.36 7.20
C LEU A 19 -15.61 4.28 5.87
N VAL A 20 -15.80 5.45 5.25
CA VAL A 20 -16.51 5.58 3.97
C VAL A 20 -15.49 5.63 2.83
N THR A 21 -15.65 4.76 1.84
CA THR A 21 -14.85 4.73 0.60
C THR A 21 -15.76 4.63 -0.60
N ASP A 22 -15.31 5.19 -1.71
CA ASP A 22 -15.90 4.96 -3.01
C ASP A 22 -15.80 3.45 -3.37
N PRO A 23 -16.93 2.78 -3.69
CA PRO A 23 -16.93 1.34 -3.92
C PRO A 23 -16.31 0.91 -5.25
N LEU A 24 -16.10 1.84 -6.19
CA LEU A 24 -15.52 1.55 -7.50
C LEU A 24 -14.01 1.79 -7.49
N THR A 25 -13.57 2.88 -6.89
CA THR A 25 -12.17 3.33 -6.92
C THR A 25 -11.41 2.97 -5.65
N GLY A 26 -12.11 2.65 -4.56
CA GLY A 26 -11.51 2.42 -3.25
C GLY A 26 -10.99 3.69 -2.56
N GLU A 27 -11.20 4.87 -3.15
CA GLU A 27 -10.73 6.13 -2.59
C GLU A 27 -11.52 6.51 -1.33
N PRO A 28 -10.84 6.98 -0.27
CA PRO A 28 -11.48 7.35 0.99
C PRO A 28 -12.28 8.64 0.84
N GLN A 29 -13.51 8.62 1.34
CA GLN A 29 -14.43 9.76 1.34
C GLN A 29 -14.52 10.42 2.72
N GLY A 30 -14.16 9.69 3.78
CA GLY A 30 -14.10 10.21 5.14
C GLY A 30 -14.64 9.24 6.19
N ARG A 31 -15.16 9.80 7.27
CA ARG A 31 -15.74 9.11 8.42
C ARG A 31 -17.23 9.42 8.49
N ARG A 32 -18.07 8.39 8.60
CA ARG A 32 -19.51 8.55 8.82
C ARG A 32 -19.78 8.92 10.29
N GLY A 33 -20.36 10.10 10.50
CA GLY A 33 -20.85 10.56 11.80
C GLY A 33 -22.15 9.89 12.22
N ALA A 34 -22.53 10.05 13.48
CA ALA A 34 -23.78 9.50 14.02
C ALA A 34 -25.04 10.13 13.38
N ASP A 35 -24.92 11.36 12.88
CA ASP A 35 -25.94 12.09 12.12
C ASP A 35 -26.00 11.67 10.64
N GLY A 36 -25.16 10.73 10.20
CA GLY A 36 -25.05 10.28 8.82
C GLY A 36 -24.18 11.17 7.94
N SER A 37 -23.66 12.28 8.45
CA SER A 37 -22.72 13.14 7.72
C SER A 37 -21.39 12.41 7.46
N VAL A 38 -20.68 12.82 6.41
CA VAL A 38 -19.33 12.32 6.14
C VAL A 38 -18.34 13.44 6.42
N GLY A 39 -17.59 13.30 7.51
CA GLY A 39 -16.56 14.24 7.94
C GLY A 39 -15.15 13.72 7.70
N GLU A 40 -14.16 14.58 7.90
CA GLU A 40 -12.76 14.19 7.82
C GLU A 40 -12.35 13.36 9.06
N TRP A 41 -11.46 12.39 8.87
CA TRP A 41 -10.82 11.70 9.99
C TRP A 41 -9.88 12.64 10.76
N PRO A 42 -9.64 12.44 12.07
CA PRO A 42 -8.52 13.06 12.77
C PRO A 42 -7.16 12.63 12.17
N SER A 43 -6.10 13.37 12.47
CA SER A 43 -4.74 13.00 12.07
C SER A 43 -4.32 11.68 12.71
N ARG A 44 -3.43 10.94 12.05
CA ARG A 44 -2.81 9.71 12.58
C ARG A 44 -2.37 9.86 14.04
N LYS A 45 -1.66 10.94 14.38
CA LYS A 45 -1.17 11.15 15.74
C LYS A 45 -2.32 11.24 16.74
N ALA A 46 -3.36 12.03 16.42
CA ALA A 46 -4.53 12.15 17.28
C ALA A 46 -5.28 10.82 17.45
N LEU A 47 -5.38 10.01 16.38
CA LEU A 47 -6.00 8.69 16.43
C LEU A 47 -5.23 7.71 17.32
N ILE A 48 -3.90 7.74 17.27
CA ILE A 48 -3.04 6.89 18.09
C ILE A 48 -3.06 7.36 19.55
N ASP A 49 -2.90 8.67 19.80
CA ASP A 49 -2.89 9.24 21.16
C ASP A 49 -4.20 8.98 21.91
N SER A 50 -5.33 9.02 21.19
CA SER A 50 -6.67 8.77 21.77
C SER A 50 -7.05 7.28 21.83
N ASN A 51 -6.20 6.38 21.31
CA ASN A 51 -6.52 4.96 21.16
C ASN A 51 -7.87 4.72 20.45
N ALA A 52 -8.13 5.46 19.38
CA ALA A 52 -9.44 5.55 18.72
C ALA A 52 -9.99 4.21 18.19
N PHE A 53 -9.13 3.20 18.04
CA PHE A 53 -9.44 1.91 17.43
C PHE A 53 -9.30 0.73 18.41
N ALA A 54 -9.29 1.01 19.71
CA ALA A 54 -9.24 -0.01 20.76
C ALA A 54 -10.24 -1.14 20.51
N GLY A 55 -9.78 -2.39 20.58
CA GLY A 55 -10.59 -3.59 20.36
C GLY A 55 -10.72 -4.02 18.89
N SER A 56 -10.10 -3.29 17.95
CA SER A 56 -10.07 -3.66 16.53
C SER A 56 -8.69 -4.14 16.05
N GLU A 57 -7.78 -4.45 16.97
CA GLU A 57 -6.43 -4.89 16.67
C GLU A 57 -6.43 -6.27 15.99
N LEU A 58 -5.62 -6.41 14.93
CA LEU A 58 -5.38 -7.67 14.22
C LEU A 58 -4.17 -8.40 14.77
N VAL A 59 -3.10 -7.66 15.01
CA VAL A 59 -1.79 -8.18 15.39
C VAL A 59 -0.99 -7.05 16.03
N TRP A 60 -0.19 -7.41 17.02
CA TRP A 60 0.71 -6.53 17.75
C TRP A 60 2.15 -6.78 17.32
N LEU A 61 2.87 -5.71 16.94
CA LEU A 61 4.26 -5.69 16.53
C LEU A 61 5.16 -5.11 17.63
N ARG A 62 6.47 -5.31 17.45
CA ARG A 62 7.50 -4.88 18.41
C ARG A 62 7.89 -3.41 18.26
N SER A 63 7.77 -2.87 17.05
CA SER A 63 8.20 -1.51 16.74
C SER A 63 7.09 -0.71 16.05
N PRO A 64 6.91 0.59 16.37
CA PRO A 64 6.04 1.46 15.60
C PRO A 64 6.59 1.72 14.19
N MET A 65 7.91 1.53 13.97
CA MET A 65 8.49 1.59 12.63
C MET A 65 8.00 0.44 11.75
N ASP A 66 7.89 -0.77 12.28
CA ASP A 66 7.34 -1.92 11.54
C ASP A 66 5.89 -1.66 11.13
N VAL A 67 5.08 -1.12 12.07
CA VAL A 67 3.70 -0.71 11.79
C VAL A 67 3.68 0.30 10.64
N TYR A 68 4.50 1.35 10.70
CA TYR A 68 4.57 2.37 9.66
C TYR A 68 4.98 1.81 8.29
N ILE A 69 6.01 0.95 8.25
CA ILE A 69 6.48 0.32 7.01
C ILE A 69 5.35 -0.51 6.40
N ILE A 70 4.63 -1.29 7.21
CA ILE A 70 3.53 -2.12 6.74
C ILE A 70 2.36 -1.26 6.24
N GLU A 71 2.03 -0.15 6.91
CA GLU A 71 1.04 0.82 6.43
C GLU A 71 1.43 1.44 5.08
N VAL A 72 2.70 1.78 4.88
CA VAL A 72 3.17 2.36 3.62
C VAL A 72 3.15 1.33 2.49
N ASN A 73 3.55 0.08 2.77
CA ASN A 73 3.54 -1.00 1.79
C ASN A 73 2.14 -1.57 1.51
N GLY A 74 1.21 -1.45 2.45
CA GLY A 74 -0.18 -1.89 2.30
C GLY A 74 -0.42 -3.39 2.51
N SER A 75 0.61 -4.22 2.69
CA SER A 75 0.45 -5.65 3.02
C SER A 75 1.66 -6.20 3.76
N ALA A 76 1.49 -7.31 4.47
CA ALA A 76 2.59 -8.00 5.16
C ALA A 76 2.32 -9.48 5.37
N LYS A 77 3.40 -10.27 5.31
CA LYS A 77 3.49 -11.60 5.92
C LYS A 77 4.23 -11.45 7.24
N ILE A 78 3.52 -11.65 8.34
CA ILE A 78 4.05 -11.51 9.70
C ILE A 78 4.32 -12.92 10.24
N MET A 79 5.51 -13.13 10.80
CA MET A 79 5.80 -14.35 11.54
C MET A 79 5.32 -14.20 12.98
N LEU A 80 4.38 -15.04 13.40
CA LEU A 80 3.89 -15.07 14.77
C LEU A 80 4.93 -15.71 15.71
N PRO A 81 4.80 -15.52 17.05
CA PRO A 81 5.74 -16.08 18.01
C PRO A 81 5.88 -17.61 17.96
N ASP A 82 4.85 -18.31 17.49
CA ASP A 82 4.84 -19.76 17.29
C ASP A 82 5.48 -20.19 15.94
N GLY A 83 5.97 -19.24 15.14
CA GLY A 83 6.55 -19.47 13.82
C GLY A 83 5.53 -19.62 12.69
N SER A 84 4.23 -19.53 12.97
CA SER A 84 3.20 -19.58 11.93
C SER A 84 3.11 -18.25 11.16
N PRO A 85 2.80 -18.27 9.86
CA PRO A 85 2.62 -17.05 9.07
C PRO A 85 1.22 -16.46 9.27
N PHE A 86 1.15 -15.14 9.43
CA PHE A 86 -0.07 -14.34 9.48
C PHE A 86 -0.06 -13.31 8.36
N TYR A 87 -1.04 -13.41 7.46
CA TYR A 87 -1.10 -12.62 6.23
C TYR A 87 -2.13 -11.51 6.36
N ILE A 88 -1.71 -10.29 6.04
CA ILE A 88 -2.59 -9.12 6.02
C ILE A 88 -2.41 -8.31 4.74
N GLY A 89 -3.48 -7.63 4.35
CA GLY A 89 -3.50 -6.74 3.19
C GLY A 89 -4.42 -5.56 3.42
N TYR A 90 -4.28 -4.55 2.58
CA TYR A 90 -4.98 -3.29 2.65
C TYR A 90 -6.50 -3.49 2.68
N ALA A 91 -7.17 -2.76 3.58
CA ALA A 91 -8.63 -2.75 3.72
C ALA A 91 -9.21 -1.32 3.81
N GLY A 92 -8.38 -0.29 3.68
CA GLY A 92 -8.83 1.10 3.70
C GLY A 92 -7.78 2.04 4.27
N LYS A 93 -8.01 3.35 4.12
CA LYS A 93 -7.19 4.40 4.71
C LYS A 93 -8.05 5.58 5.11
N THR A 94 -7.59 6.41 6.05
CA THR A 94 -8.33 7.58 6.53
C THR A 94 -8.48 8.68 5.47
N GLY A 95 -7.62 8.70 4.46
CA GLY A 95 -7.65 9.70 3.39
C GLY A 95 -6.99 11.02 3.74
N ARG A 96 -6.36 11.11 4.91
CA ARG A 96 -5.55 12.26 5.33
C ARG A 96 -4.33 12.44 4.43
N PRO A 97 -3.68 13.61 4.45
CA PRO A 97 -2.47 13.86 3.67
C PRO A 97 -1.38 12.82 3.92
N TYR A 98 -0.84 12.27 2.83
CA TYR A 98 0.32 11.38 2.86
C TYR A 98 1.60 12.19 2.66
N VAL A 99 2.56 12.02 3.57
CA VAL A 99 3.92 12.55 3.45
C VAL A 99 4.90 11.39 3.60
N GLY A 100 5.73 11.17 2.58
CA GLY A 100 6.72 10.09 2.60
C GLY A 100 7.82 10.33 3.64
N LEU A 101 8.11 9.31 4.46
CA LEU A 101 9.16 9.37 5.48
C LEU A 101 10.54 9.65 4.87
N GLY A 102 10.92 8.95 3.80
CA GLY A 102 12.22 9.14 3.15
C GLY A 102 12.45 10.57 2.65
N LYS A 103 11.43 11.18 2.03
CA LYS A 103 11.46 12.60 1.64
C LYS A 103 11.67 13.50 2.86
N SER A 104 10.90 13.26 3.92
CA SER A 104 10.98 14.02 5.17
C SER A 104 12.36 13.93 5.82
N MET A 105 13.01 12.78 5.76
CA MET A 105 14.35 12.56 6.31
C MET A 105 15.44 13.26 5.50
N VAL A 106 15.31 13.31 4.18
CA VAL A 106 16.21 14.09 3.31
C VAL A 106 16.06 15.59 3.57
N GLU A 107 14.83 16.08 3.66
CA GLU A 107 14.55 17.50 3.97
C GLU A 107 15.08 17.90 5.36
N ALA A 108 14.97 17.00 6.34
CA ALA A 108 15.52 17.18 7.68
C ALA A 108 17.05 16.98 7.75
N LYS A 109 17.72 16.67 6.64
CA LYS A 109 19.16 16.37 6.54
C LYS A 109 19.63 15.22 7.44
N LEU A 110 18.73 14.29 7.79
CA LEU A 110 19.08 13.07 8.53
C LEU A 110 19.73 12.03 7.61
N ILE A 111 19.33 11.99 6.35
CA ILE A 111 19.88 11.09 5.33
C ILE A 111 20.16 11.90 4.06
N ALA A 112 21.35 11.75 3.49
CA ALA A 112 21.67 12.36 2.20
C ALA A 112 20.83 11.75 1.07
N ARG A 113 20.38 12.56 0.11
CA ARG A 113 19.46 12.13 -0.95
C ARG A 113 19.98 10.93 -1.75
N ASP A 114 21.27 10.87 -2.03
CA ASP A 114 21.96 9.79 -2.75
C ASP A 114 22.19 8.53 -1.90
N LYS A 115 21.92 8.60 -0.60
CA LYS A 115 22.02 7.49 0.37
C LYS A 115 20.67 6.98 0.85
N LEU A 116 19.57 7.59 0.39
CA LEU A 116 18.22 7.21 0.82
C LEU A 116 17.91 5.77 0.41
N SER A 117 17.70 4.91 1.41
CA SER A 117 17.29 3.52 1.24
C SER A 117 16.51 3.07 2.47
N LEU A 118 15.73 1.99 2.37
CA LEU A 118 15.03 1.43 3.53
C LEU A 118 16.01 1.09 4.67
N LYS A 119 17.18 0.51 4.34
CA LYS A 119 18.23 0.23 5.32
C LYS A 119 18.70 1.52 6.02
N ALA A 120 19.00 2.58 5.28
CA ALA A 120 19.44 3.84 5.89
C ALA A 120 18.37 4.45 6.80
N ILE A 121 17.08 4.31 6.46
CA ILE A 121 15.97 4.74 7.31
C ILE A 121 15.92 3.91 8.60
N LEU A 122 16.07 2.58 8.52
CA LEU A 122 16.10 1.68 9.68
C LEU A 122 17.30 1.97 10.58
N ASP A 123 18.50 2.11 9.99
CA ASP A 123 19.73 2.46 10.72
C ASP A 123 19.55 3.80 11.48
N GLU A 124 18.91 4.79 10.85
CA GLU A 124 18.64 6.08 11.48
C GLU A 124 17.58 5.98 12.58
N TYR A 125 16.57 5.13 12.41
CA TYR A 125 15.56 4.85 13.43
C TYR A 125 16.18 4.18 14.67
N GLU A 126 17.11 3.24 14.48
CA GLU A 126 17.84 2.62 15.60
C GLU A 126 18.73 3.64 16.33
N ARG A 127 19.35 4.56 15.59
CA ARG A 127 20.24 5.59 16.15
C ARG A 127 19.50 6.73 16.85
N ASN A 128 18.38 7.18 16.29
CA ASN A 128 17.62 8.34 16.77
C ASN A 128 16.11 8.15 16.54
N PRO A 129 15.46 7.25 17.31
CA PRO A 129 14.07 6.89 17.10
C PRO A 129 13.13 8.07 17.23
N ASP A 130 13.37 8.99 18.16
CA ASP A 130 12.50 10.14 18.41
C ASP A 130 12.45 11.11 17.22
N ALA A 131 13.60 11.38 16.59
CA ALA A 131 13.65 12.23 15.41
C ALA A 131 12.89 11.61 14.22
N VAL A 132 13.04 10.29 14.02
CA VAL A 132 12.34 9.58 12.95
C VAL A 132 10.83 9.51 13.24
N MET A 133 10.43 9.24 14.48
CA MET A 133 9.03 9.26 14.92
C MET A 133 8.38 10.63 14.69
N ALA A 134 9.08 11.73 14.98
CA ALA A 134 8.59 13.08 14.70
C ALA A 134 8.30 13.30 13.21
N LEU A 135 9.12 12.71 12.32
CA LEU A 135 8.91 12.77 10.87
C LEU A 135 7.80 11.82 10.41
N MET A 136 7.62 10.66 11.05
CA MET A 136 6.52 9.74 10.78
C MET A 136 5.15 10.40 11.02
N TRP A 137 5.04 11.32 11.98
CA TRP A 137 3.81 12.07 12.25
C TRP A 137 3.41 13.06 11.16
N LYS A 138 4.33 13.43 10.26
CA LYS A 138 3.96 14.22 9.07
C LYS A 138 3.06 13.45 8.12
N ASN A 139 3.11 12.11 8.16
CA ASN A 139 2.13 11.28 7.47
C ASN A 139 0.88 11.17 8.35
N GLU A 140 -0.14 11.97 8.04
CA GLU A 140 -1.39 11.97 8.80
C GLU A 140 -2.32 10.81 8.40
N ASN A 141 -2.05 10.13 7.29
CA ASN A 141 -2.85 9.04 6.78
C ASN A 141 -2.64 7.76 7.58
N MET A 142 -3.70 7.09 8.00
CA MET A 142 -3.63 5.80 8.69
C MET A 142 -4.24 4.72 7.80
N VAL A 143 -3.63 3.53 7.80
CA VAL A 143 -4.03 2.42 6.92
C VAL A 143 -4.58 1.26 7.76
N PHE A 144 -5.65 0.67 7.25
CA PHE A 144 -6.35 -0.44 7.90
C PHE A 144 -6.21 -1.70 7.07
N PHE A 145 -6.35 -2.85 7.74
CA PHE A 145 -6.04 -4.14 7.14
C PHE A 145 -7.18 -5.15 7.32
N ALA A 146 -7.12 -6.18 6.48
CA ALA A 146 -7.88 -7.41 6.61
C ALA A 146 -6.91 -8.59 6.56
N THR A 147 -7.31 -9.70 7.18
CA THR A 147 -6.56 -10.96 7.10
C THR A 147 -6.78 -11.62 5.74
N TYR A 148 -5.74 -12.27 5.23
CA TYR A 148 -5.80 -13.05 4.00
C TYR A 148 -5.44 -14.51 4.28
N ASP A 149 -5.96 -15.40 3.45
CA ASP A 149 -5.38 -16.73 3.33
C ASP A 149 -4.01 -16.63 2.62
N GLY A 150 -3.12 -17.58 2.89
CA GLY A 150 -1.79 -17.59 2.29
C GLY A 150 -1.78 -17.93 0.79
N GLN A 151 -2.89 -18.42 0.22
CA GLN A 151 -2.96 -18.83 -1.20
C GLN A 151 -3.22 -17.62 -2.12
N ASN A 152 -4.00 -16.65 -1.62
CA ASN A 152 -4.43 -15.44 -2.31
C ASN A 152 -3.62 -14.20 -1.92
N TRP A 153 -2.59 -14.35 -1.08
CA TRP A 153 -1.70 -13.27 -0.64
C TRP A 153 -0.37 -13.24 -1.43
N PRO A 154 0.23 -12.05 -1.68
CA PRO A 154 -0.31 -10.73 -1.42
C PRO A 154 -1.36 -10.36 -2.46
N ALA A 155 -2.41 -9.67 -2.02
CA ALA A 155 -3.43 -9.14 -2.90
C ALA A 155 -3.19 -7.65 -3.16
N GLY A 156 -3.37 -7.23 -4.41
CA GLY A 156 -3.36 -5.82 -4.78
C GLY A 156 -4.66 -5.13 -4.38
N SER A 157 -4.81 -3.85 -4.72
CA SER A 157 -6.00 -3.05 -4.42
C SER A 157 -7.32 -3.62 -4.95
N LEU A 158 -7.27 -4.55 -5.93
CA LEU A 158 -8.45 -5.25 -6.47
C LEU A 158 -8.87 -6.50 -5.68
N GLY A 159 -8.15 -6.85 -4.60
CA GLY A 159 -8.44 -8.05 -3.82
C GLY A 159 -8.04 -9.35 -4.51
N VAL A 160 -7.31 -9.28 -5.62
CA VAL A 160 -6.73 -10.44 -6.32
C VAL A 160 -5.23 -10.49 -6.07
N ARG A 161 -4.67 -11.71 -6.09
CA ARG A 161 -3.25 -11.94 -5.87
C ARG A 161 -2.39 -11.20 -6.90
N VAL A 162 -1.38 -10.48 -6.44
CA VAL A 162 -0.34 -9.90 -7.29
C VAL A 162 0.79 -10.91 -7.51
N THR A 163 1.38 -10.85 -8.70
CA THR A 163 2.40 -11.78 -9.18
C THR A 163 3.65 -11.00 -9.57
N GLU A 164 4.81 -11.48 -9.13
CA GLU A 164 6.10 -10.82 -9.34
C GLU A 164 6.33 -10.56 -10.83
N LYS A 165 6.66 -9.31 -11.19
CA LYS A 165 6.95 -8.85 -12.56
C LYS A 165 5.81 -9.08 -13.56
N GLU A 166 4.60 -9.33 -13.05
CA GLU A 166 3.36 -9.51 -13.81
C GLU A 166 2.24 -8.60 -13.31
N SER A 167 2.37 -8.01 -12.12
CA SER A 167 1.43 -7.02 -11.58
C SER A 167 2.02 -5.62 -11.52
N LEU A 168 1.22 -4.64 -11.94
CA LEU A 168 1.55 -3.22 -11.96
C LEU A 168 0.62 -2.46 -11.01
N ALA A 169 1.16 -1.44 -10.33
CA ALA A 169 0.38 -0.45 -9.61
C ALA A 169 0.39 0.89 -10.35
N THR A 170 -0.78 1.50 -10.54
CA THR A 170 -0.93 2.81 -11.21
C THR A 170 -2.00 3.70 -10.54
N ASP A 171 -2.12 4.96 -10.99
CA ASP A 171 -3.22 5.84 -10.63
C ASP A 171 -4.54 5.40 -11.31
N LYS A 172 -5.50 4.94 -10.51
CA LYS A 172 -6.79 4.42 -10.98
C LYS A 172 -7.77 5.48 -11.47
N LYS A 173 -7.42 6.77 -11.32
CA LYS A 173 -8.14 7.87 -11.99
C LYS A 173 -7.73 8.05 -13.44
N VAL A 174 -6.55 7.52 -13.81
CA VAL A 174 -5.96 7.63 -15.15
C VAL A 174 -6.05 6.30 -15.89
N TYR A 175 -5.73 5.20 -15.23
CA TYR A 175 -5.62 3.87 -15.84
C TYR A 175 -6.71 2.92 -15.34
N PRO A 176 -7.25 2.05 -16.23
CA PRO A 176 -8.33 1.15 -15.89
C PRO A 176 -7.83 0.01 -14.97
N PRO A 177 -8.47 -0.22 -13.81
CA PRO A 177 -8.14 -1.37 -12.98
C PRO A 177 -8.32 -2.69 -13.73
N GLY A 178 -7.37 -3.61 -13.58
CA GLY A 178 -7.34 -4.92 -14.22
C GLY A 178 -6.92 -4.90 -15.69
N GLY A 179 -6.56 -3.74 -16.24
CA GLY A 179 -6.14 -3.60 -17.63
C GLY A 179 -4.87 -4.39 -17.95
N VAL A 180 -4.81 -4.96 -19.16
CA VAL A 180 -3.59 -5.54 -19.73
C VAL A 180 -2.69 -4.41 -20.22
N VAL A 181 -1.45 -4.39 -19.74
CA VAL A 181 -0.47 -3.35 -20.05
C VAL A 181 0.85 -3.99 -20.50
N LEU A 182 1.43 -3.51 -21.60
CA LEU A 182 2.82 -3.79 -21.95
C LEU A 182 3.68 -2.69 -21.34
N VAL A 183 4.57 -3.07 -20.42
CA VAL A 183 5.55 -2.16 -19.81
C VAL A 183 6.88 -2.34 -20.53
N ASP A 184 7.41 -1.27 -21.10
CA ASP A 184 8.70 -1.22 -21.77
C ASP A 184 9.63 -0.21 -21.07
N THR A 185 10.58 -0.72 -20.30
CA THR A 185 11.50 0.10 -19.48
C THR A 185 12.83 -0.61 -19.28
N GLN A 186 13.68 -0.07 -18.40
CA GLN A 186 14.89 -0.72 -17.91
C GLN A 186 14.68 -1.15 -16.46
N SER A 187 15.22 -2.30 -16.08
CA SER A 187 15.28 -2.77 -14.70
C SER A 187 16.71 -2.99 -14.26
N ILE A 188 16.95 -2.92 -12.96
CA ILE A 188 18.25 -3.27 -12.38
C ILE A 188 18.29 -4.77 -12.13
N SER A 189 19.31 -5.46 -12.65
CA SER A 189 19.57 -6.87 -12.33
C SER A 189 20.10 -7.03 -10.90
N PHE A 190 20.10 -8.24 -10.37
CA PHE A 190 20.74 -8.52 -9.07
C PHE A 190 22.23 -8.11 -9.02
N GLY A 191 22.91 -8.06 -10.18
CA GLY A 191 24.29 -7.60 -10.30
C GLY A 191 24.44 -6.07 -10.41
N GLY A 192 23.35 -5.30 -10.28
CA GLY A 192 23.37 -3.85 -10.39
C GLY A 192 23.41 -3.30 -11.83
N SER A 193 23.48 -4.18 -12.84
CA SER A 193 23.47 -3.76 -14.25
C SER A 193 22.06 -3.44 -14.72
N ARG A 194 21.93 -2.41 -15.55
CA ARG A 194 20.66 -2.13 -16.24
C ARG A 194 20.42 -3.18 -17.32
N GLN A 195 19.21 -3.73 -17.35
CA GLN A 195 18.74 -4.66 -18.35
C GLN A 195 17.39 -4.22 -18.89
N MET A 196 17.09 -4.60 -20.13
CA MET A 196 15.78 -4.35 -20.72
C MET A 196 14.68 -5.08 -19.93
N PHE A 197 13.60 -4.40 -19.63
CA PHE A 197 12.39 -4.96 -19.03
C PHE A 197 11.21 -4.66 -19.95
N ARG A 198 10.77 -5.67 -20.71
CA ARG A 198 9.60 -5.57 -21.58
C ARG A 198 8.66 -6.73 -21.34
N ARG A 199 7.52 -6.48 -20.69
CA ARG A 199 6.58 -7.54 -20.26
C ARG A 199 5.13 -7.10 -20.33
N PHE A 200 4.25 -8.04 -20.67
CA PHE A 200 2.82 -7.91 -20.41
C PHE A 200 2.56 -8.11 -18.93
N MET A 201 1.71 -7.25 -18.38
CA MET A 201 1.36 -7.20 -16.97
C MET A 201 -0.14 -6.89 -16.82
N LEU A 202 -0.66 -7.08 -15.61
CA LEU A 202 -2.00 -6.69 -15.21
C LEU A 202 -1.94 -5.54 -14.20
N ASP A 203 -2.77 -4.52 -14.42
CA ASP A 203 -2.86 -3.36 -13.53
C ASP A 203 -3.77 -3.65 -12.31
N GLN A 204 -3.23 -4.38 -11.34
CA GLN A 204 -3.99 -4.99 -10.23
C GLN A 204 -3.90 -4.22 -8.91
N ASP A 205 -3.11 -3.15 -8.86
CA ASP A 205 -2.82 -2.46 -7.61
C ASP A 205 -2.76 -0.93 -7.76
N THR A 206 -2.71 -0.21 -6.64
CA THR A 206 -2.54 1.24 -6.60
C THR A 206 -1.77 1.66 -5.34
N GLY A 207 -1.10 2.82 -5.39
CA GLY A 207 -0.27 3.31 -4.30
C GLY A 207 -0.48 4.78 -4.01
N GLY A 208 -0.46 5.19 -2.73
CA GLY A 208 -0.67 6.58 -2.33
C GLY A 208 0.33 7.57 -2.92
N ALA A 209 1.53 7.11 -3.27
CA ALA A 209 2.56 7.89 -3.94
C ALA A 209 2.44 7.91 -5.49
N ILE A 210 1.58 7.07 -6.07
CA ILE A 210 1.41 6.90 -7.52
C ILE A 210 0.23 7.75 -7.98
N LYS A 211 0.42 9.07 -8.06
CA LYS A 211 -0.63 10.05 -8.41
C LYS A 211 -0.23 10.92 -9.60
N ALA A 212 0.01 10.31 -10.76
CA ALA A 212 0.30 11.03 -11.99
C ALA A 212 0.13 10.13 -13.23
N PRO A 213 -0.26 10.69 -14.38
CA PRO A 213 -0.07 10.04 -15.67
C PRO A 213 1.40 9.67 -15.88
N GLY A 214 1.66 8.52 -16.51
CA GLY A 214 3.01 8.05 -16.83
C GLY A 214 3.79 7.45 -15.67
N ARG A 215 3.21 7.35 -14.46
CA ARG A 215 3.83 6.69 -13.31
C ARG A 215 3.19 5.32 -13.05
N GLY A 216 4.03 4.31 -12.90
CA GLY A 216 3.65 2.98 -12.45
C GLY A 216 4.71 2.39 -11.54
N ASP A 217 4.32 1.43 -10.72
CA ASP A 217 5.22 0.68 -9.82
C ASP A 217 5.09 -0.81 -10.10
N ILE A 218 6.21 -1.48 -10.35
CA ILE A 218 6.26 -2.90 -10.74
C ILE A 218 6.37 -3.71 -9.46
N TYR A 219 5.46 -4.68 -9.27
CA TYR A 219 5.55 -5.57 -8.13
C TYR A 219 6.76 -6.52 -8.28
N MET A 220 7.81 -6.30 -7.49
CA MET A 220 9.08 -7.06 -7.57
C MET A 220 9.12 -8.33 -6.71
N GLY A 221 7.99 -8.74 -6.12
CA GLY A 221 7.92 -9.95 -5.30
C GLY A 221 8.11 -9.66 -3.81
N GLN A 222 8.64 -10.64 -3.06
CA GLN A 222 8.76 -10.60 -1.61
C GLN A 222 10.20 -10.78 -1.12
N GLY A 223 10.48 -10.24 0.06
CA GLY A 223 11.75 -10.44 0.77
C GLY A 223 12.88 -9.53 0.30
N LYS A 224 14.07 -9.72 0.90
CA LYS A 224 15.25 -8.85 0.72
C LYS A 224 15.67 -8.66 -0.75
N ALA A 225 15.47 -9.69 -1.57
CA ALA A 225 15.74 -9.65 -3.00
C ALA A 225 14.84 -8.64 -3.73
N ALA A 226 13.54 -8.62 -3.41
CA ALA A 226 12.58 -7.68 -3.98
C ALA A 226 12.85 -6.24 -3.53
N GLU A 227 13.27 -6.03 -2.28
CA GLU A 227 13.62 -4.70 -1.75
C GLU A 227 14.79 -4.05 -2.50
N ILE A 228 15.82 -4.84 -2.84
CA ILE A 228 16.98 -4.36 -3.64
C ILE A 228 16.53 -3.96 -5.05
N LEU A 229 15.68 -4.78 -5.67
CA LEU A 229 15.18 -4.52 -7.02
C LEU A 229 14.22 -3.32 -7.06
N ALA A 230 13.32 -3.20 -6.08
CA ALA A 230 12.36 -2.10 -5.97
C ALA A 230 13.06 -0.76 -5.67
N GLY A 231 14.06 -0.76 -4.78
CA GLY A 231 14.82 0.46 -4.43
C GLY A 231 15.69 1.00 -5.57
N GLY A 232 16.05 0.15 -6.55
CA GLY A 232 16.85 0.53 -7.71
C GLY A 232 16.04 1.03 -8.92
N GLN A 233 14.72 0.86 -8.91
CA GLN A 233 13.90 1.04 -10.11
C GLN A 233 13.37 2.48 -10.23
N TYR A 234 14.24 3.44 -10.56
CA TYR A 234 13.82 4.70 -11.18
C TYR A 234 14.29 4.70 -12.63
N ALA A 235 13.42 4.25 -13.53
CA ALA A 235 13.70 4.18 -14.96
C ALA A 235 12.54 4.80 -15.73
N GLU A 236 12.86 5.62 -16.73
CA GLU A 236 11.88 6.05 -17.71
C GLU A 236 11.49 4.87 -18.61
N GLY A 237 10.25 4.90 -19.11
CA GLY A 237 9.69 3.82 -19.91
C GLY A 237 8.35 4.20 -20.50
N THR A 238 7.76 3.25 -21.22
CA THR A 238 6.45 3.41 -21.86
C THR A 238 5.49 2.33 -21.37
N MET A 239 4.24 2.72 -21.10
CA MET A 239 3.14 1.80 -20.79
C MET A 239 2.14 1.83 -21.95
N TYR A 240 1.89 0.69 -22.57
CA TYR A 240 0.88 0.53 -23.61
C TYR A 240 -0.34 -0.20 -23.04
N TYR A 241 -1.48 0.51 -22.95
CA TYR A 241 -2.75 -0.09 -22.55
C TYR A 241 -3.53 -0.52 -23.79
N PHE A 242 -4.08 -1.73 -23.73
CA PHE A 242 -4.82 -2.32 -24.83
C PHE A 242 -6.32 -2.22 -24.57
N PHE A 243 -7.04 -1.63 -25.52
CA PHE A 243 -8.48 -1.49 -25.46
C PHE A 243 -9.12 -2.17 -26.67
N LEU A 244 -10.25 -2.84 -26.46
CA LEU A 244 -11.07 -3.29 -27.57
C LEU A 244 -11.64 -2.08 -28.30
N LYS A 245 -11.57 -2.10 -29.63
CA LYS A 245 -12.21 -1.04 -30.42
C LYS A 245 -13.73 -1.09 -30.24
N PRO A 246 -14.43 0.06 -30.25
CA PRO A 246 -15.86 0.14 -29.95
C PRO A 246 -16.73 -0.85 -30.75
N GLU A 247 -16.40 -1.10 -32.01
CA GLU A 247 -17.11 -2.03 -32.90
C GLU A 247 -17.04 -3.50 -32.48
N PHE A 248 -16.08 -3.87 -31.62
CA PHE A 248 -15.98 -5.21 -31.03
C PHE A 248 -16.60 -5.28 -29.64
N VAL A 249 -16.66 -4.18 -28.89
CA VAL A 249 -17.28 -4.13 -27.56
C VAL A 249 -18.77 -4.49 -27.63
N SER A 250 -19.48 -4.05 -28.68
CA SER A 250 -20.90 -4.38 -28.88
C SER A 250 -21.18 -5.88 -29.06
N ARG A 251 -20.16 -6.67 -29.42
CA ARG A 251 -20.26 -8.13 -29.56
C ARG A 251 -20.08 -8.88 -28.23
N TYR A 252 -19.54 -8.20 -27.22
CA TYR A 252 -19.29 -8.75 -25.88
C TYR A 252 -19.87 -7.79 -24.83
N PRO A 253 -21.22 -7.72 -24.71
CA PRO A 253 -21.85 -6.82 -23.75
C PRO A 253 -21.32 -7.11 -22.34
N LEU A 254 -20.96 -6.05 -21.61
CA LEU A 254 -20.55 -6.16 -20.22
C LEU A 254 -21.67 -6.84 -19.40
N PRO A 255 -21.33 -7.64 -18.38
CA PRO A 255 -22.33 -8.18 -17.46
C PRO A 255 -23.21 -7.04 -16.93
N GLY A 256 -24.53 -7.24 -16.96
CA GLY A 256 -25.46 -6.26 -16.40
C GLY A 256 -25.10 -5.92 -14.96
N LYS A 257 -25.36 -4.66 -14.53
CA LYS A 257 -25.11 -4.25 -13.15
C LYS A 257 -25.83 -5.21 -12.19
N THR A 258 -25.09 -5.94 -11.37
CA THR A 258 -25.67 -6.75 -10.29
C THR A 258 -26.48 -5.81 -9.39
N PRO A 259 -27.76 -6.10 -9.09
CA PRO A 259 -28.54 -5.28 -8.18
C PRO A 259 -27.81 -5.16 -6.84
N LYS A 260 -27.79 -3.95 -6.26
CA LYS A 260 -27.24 -3.74 -4.92
C LYS A 260 -27.95 -4.70 -3.97
N ARG A 261 -27.22 -5.63 -3.36
CA ARG A 261 -27.73 -6.36 -2.19
C ARG A 261 -28.05 -5.32 -1.13
N VAL A 262 -29.34 -5.10 -0.88
CA VAL A 262 -29.81 -4.37 0.28
C VAL A 262 -29.45 -5.25 1.47
N ALA A 263 -28.48 -4.83 2.28
CA ALA A 263 -28.20 -5.50 3.55
C ALA A 263 -29.39 -5.23 4.48
N GLY A 264 -30.09 -6.30 4.85
CA GLY A 264 -31.00 -6.31 5.99
C GLY A 264 -30.23 -6.58 7.29
#